data_AF-A0A1R1B8X8-F1
#
_entry.id   AF-A0A1R1B8X8-F1
#
_cell.length_a   1.000
_cell.length_b   1.000
_cell.length_c   1.000
_cell.angle_alpha   90.00
_cell.angle_beta   90.00
_cell.angle_gamma   90.00
#
_symmetry.space_group_name_H-M   'P 1'
#
loop_
_entity.id
_entity.type
_entity.pdbx_description
1 polymer ?
#
loop_
_entity_poly.entity_id
_entity_poly.type
_entity_poly.pdbx_seq_one_letter_code
_entity_poly.pdbx_strand_id
1 'polypeptide(L)' 'MIISIRKIGSLIRFITMFAVLTMFLYFVLGWVGDWLTPMDPYRAPSGQAVKAFQPESTMDSRYSPAERLRLYYWYGE' A
#
# COMPACT_ATOMS: atom_id res chain seq x y z
N MET A 1 -17.80 -35.16 -7.03
CA MET A 1 -18.04 -33.89 -7.74
C MET A 1 -17.45 -34.00 -9.14
N ILE A 2 -18.24 -34.39 -10.15
CA ILE A 2 -17.80 -34.44 -11.54
C ILE A 2 -17.82 -33.00 -12.06
N ILE A 3 -16.64 -32.39 -12.19
CA ILE A 3 -16.52 -31.04 -12.75
C ILE A 3 -16.89 -31.16 -14.23
N SER A 4 -17.98 -30.50 -14.63
CA SER A 4 -18.40 -30.48 -16.02
C SER A 4 -17.37 -29.74 -16.86
N ILE A 5 -16.98 -30.33 -17.99
CA ILE A 5 -16.04 -29.77 -18.97
C ILE A 5 -16.40 -28.32 -19.37
N ARG A 6 -17.71 -27.99 -19.40
CA ARG A 6 -18.21 -26.62 -19.61
C ARG A 6 -17.74 -25.63 -18.54
N LYS A 7 -17.67 -26.05 -17.27
CA LYS A 7 -17.28 -25.19 -16.14
C LYS A 7 -15.78 -24.90 -16.13
N ILE A 8 -14.97 -25.86 -16.57
CA ILE A 8 -13.52 -25.66 -16.78
C ILE A 8 -13.30 -24.72 -17.97
N GLY A 9 -14.04 -24.87 -19.06
CA GLY A 9 -13.96 -23.96 -20.20
C GLY A 9 -14.27 -22.50 -19.83
N SER A 10 -15.29 -22.25 -19.02
CA SER A 10 -15.58 -20.90 -18.52
C SER A 10 -14.48 -20.35 -17.62
N LEU A 11 -13.87 -21.19 -16.78
CA LEU A 11 -12.78 -20.79 -15.90
C LEU A 11 -11.53 -20.42 -16.69
N ILE A 12 -11.14 -21.24 -17.68
CA ILE A 12 -10.01 -20.97 -18.56
C ILE A 12 -10.24 -19.65 -19.29
N ARG A 13 -11.42 -19.46 -19.90
CA ARG A 13 -11.77 -18.19 -20.58
C ARG A 13 -11.63 -17.00 -19.64
N PHE A 14 -12.12 -17.11 -18.40
CA PHE A 14 -12.01 -16.06 -17.41
C PHE A 14 -10.54 -15.75 -17.05
N ILE A 15 -9.75 -16.78 -16.76
CA ILE A 15 -8.32 -16.64 -16.44
C ILE A 15 -7.57 -15.99 -17.61
N THR A 16 -7.84 -16.42 -18.84
CA THR A 16 -7.22 -15.83 -20.03
C THR A 16 -7.59 -14.35 -20.17
N MET A 17 -8.88 -13.98 -20.03
CA MET A 17 -9.30 -12.56 -20.07
C MET A 17 -8.62 -11.74 -18.97
N PHE A 18 -8.57 -12.28 -17.76
CA PHE A 18 -7.95 -11.62 -16.62
C PHE A 18 -6.44 -11.41 -16.83
N ALA A 19 -5.74 -12.43 -17.35
CA ALA A 19 -4.32 -12.35 -17.67
C ALA A 19 -4.04 -11.29 -18.75
N VAL A 20 -4.86 -11.25 -19.81
CA VAL A 20 -4.75 -10.23 -20.87
C VAL A 20 -4.97 -8.83 -20.30
N LEU A 21 -5.99 -8.65 -19.46
CA LEU A 21 -6.24 -7.36 -18.80
C LEU A 21 -5.09 -6.93 -17.89
N THR A 22 -4.53 -7.87 -17.13
CA THR A 22 -3.41 -7.62 -16.23
C THR A 22 -2.17 -7.20 -17.02
N MET A 23 -1.88 -7.90 -18.12
CA MET A 23 -0.78 -7.57 -19.03
C MET A 23 -0.98 -6.18 -19.67
N PHE A 24 -2.20 -5.88 -20.12
CA PHE A 24 -2.55 -4.57 -20.65
C PHE A 24 -2.29 -3.46 -19.62
N LEU A 25 -2.79 -3.62 -18.39
CA LEU A 25 -2.56 -2.64 -17.32
C LEU A 25 -1.08 -2.51 -16.96
N TYR A 26 -0.33 -3.61 -16.95
CA TYR A 26 1.12 -3.59 -16.72
C TYR A 26 1.84 -2.72 -17.75
N PHE A 27 1.52 -2.87 -19.04
CA PHE A 27 2.11 -2.04 -20.09
C PHE A 27 1.69 -0.57 -19.99
N VAL A 28 0.42 -0.29 -19.70
CA VAL A 28 -0.06 1.09 -19.53
C VAL A 28 0.64 1.76 -18.35
N LEU A 29 0.72 1.07 -17.21
CA LEU A 29 1.39 1.57 -16.02
C LEU A 29 2.91 1.72 -16.23
N GLY A 30 3.54 0.80 -16.97
CA GLY A 30 4.94 0.92 -17.38
C GLY A 30 5.17 2.16 -18.23
N TRP A 31 4.32 2.38 -19.25
CA TRP A 31 4.42 3.55 -20.11
C TRP A 31 4.22 4.87 -19.35
N VAL A 32 3.25 4.92 -18.44
CA VAL A 32 3.04 6.06 -17.54
C VAL A 32 4.21 6.22 -16.55
N GLY A 33 4.75 5.10 -16.07
CA GLY A 33 5.92 5.05 -15.20
C GLY A 33 7.15 5.64 -15.88
N ASP A 34 7.45 5.25 -17.11
CA ASP A 34 8.56 5.80 -17.90
C ASP A 34 8.40 7.32 -18.13
N TRP A 35 7.16 7.80 -18.23
CA TRP A 35 6.87 9.23 -18.32
C TRP A 35 7.08 9.97 -16.99
N LEU A 36 6.83 9.32 -15.86
CA LEU A 36 6.95 9.87 -14.52
C LEU A 36 8.34 9.68 -13.90
N THR A 37 9.13 8.73 -14.40
CA THR A 37 10.42 8.38 -13.80
C THR A 37 11.38 9.54 -13.98
N PRO A 38 11.90 10.16 -12.89
CA PRO A 38 12.92 11.17 -13.01
C PRO A 38 14.14 10.56 -13.71
N MET A 39 14.75 11.28 -14.65
CA MET A 39 15.97 10.83 -15.36
C MET A 39 17.17 10.52 -14.45
N ASP A 40 17.03 10.69 -13.14
CA ASP A 40 18.10 10.58 -12.15
C ASP A 40 17.65 9.69 -10.96
N PRO A 41 17.68 8.34 -11.11
CA PRO A 41 17.20 7.38 -10.11
C PRO A 41 18.03 7.34 -8.82
N TYR A 42 19.20 7.99 -8.79
CA TYR A 42 20.06 8.13 -7.62
C TYR A 42 19.97 9.51 -6.97
N ARG A 43 19.15 10.42 -7.52
CA ARG A 43 18.92 11.72 -6.91
C ARG A 43 18.20 11.51 -5.59
N ALA A 44 18.77 12.03 -4.50
CA ALA A 44 18.12 12.04 -3.20
C ALA A 44 16.71 12.66 -3.36
N PRO A 45 15.65 11.99 -2.87
CA PRO A 45 14.28 12.50 -3.02
C PRO A 45 14.22 13.91 -2.43
N SER A 46 14.00 14.90 -3.29
CA SER A 46 13.90 16.31 -2.88
C SER A 46 12.50 16.55 -2.33
N GLY A 47 12.31 16.10 -1.10
CA GLY A 47 11.13 16.28 -0.29
C GLY A 47 11.47 15.77 1.09
N GLN A 48 11.18 16.55 2.13
CA GLN A 48 11.28 16.00 3.48
C GLN A 48 10.29 14.84 3.55
N ALA A 49 10.79 13.61 3.43
CA ALA A 49 10.04 12.42 3.83
C ALA A 49 9.83 12.56 5.34
N VAL A 50 8.78 13.28 5.71
CA VAL A 50 8.38 13.41 7.10
C VAL A 50 8.01 12.01 7.52
N LYS A 51 8.87 11.40 8.33
CA LYS A 51 8.57 10.16 9.02
C LYS A 51 7.33 10.44 9.87
N ALA A 52 6.16 10.04 9.36
CA ALA A 52 4.86 10.24 10.04
C ALA A 52 4.83 9.56 11.42
N PHE A 53 5.79 8.67 11.67
CA PHE A 53 6.05 8.09 12.97
C PHE A 53 7.27 8.77 13.63
N GLN A 54 7.03 9.91 14.27
CA GLN A 54 7.86 10.35 15.38
C GLN A 54 7.36 9.61 16.62
N PRO A 55 8.07 8.58 17.13
CA PRO A 55 7.86 8.24 18.53
C PRO A 55 8.17 9.52 19.29
N GLU A 56 7.22 10.06 20.04
CA GLU A 56 7.44 11.20 20.92
C GLU A 56 8.65 10.92 21.82
N SER A 57 9.85 11.26 21.35
CA SER A 57 11.07 11.37 22.15
C SER A 57 11.05 12.65 22.99
N THR A 58 9.85 13.20 23.17
CA THR A 58 9.54 14.40 23.94
C THR A 58 8.13 14.28 24.51
N MET A 59 7.66 13.06 24.86
CA MET A 59 6.71 12.96 25.97
C MET A 59 7.47 13.37 27.21
N ASP A 60 7.50 14.69 27.38
CA ASP A 60 7.62 15.43 28.60
C ASP A 60 7.33 14.52 29.79
N SER A 61 8.29 14.48 30.71
CA SER A 61 8.20 14.01 32.09
C SER A 61 7.13 14.78 32.91
N ARG A 62 6.11 15.34 32.25
CA ARG A 62 5.06 16.21 32.78
C ARG A 62 3.82 15.42 33.17
N TYR A 63 3.58 14.24 32.61
CA TYR A 63 2.42 13.42 32.94
C TYR A 63 2.81 12.25 33.83
N SER A 64 2.12 12.15 34.97
CA SER A 64 2.20 10.97 35.83
C SER A 64 1.72 9.73 35.06
N PRO A 65 2.29 8.54 35.28
CA PRO A 65 1.80 7.29 34.67
C PRO A 65 0.27 7.09 34.80
N ALA A 66 -0.33 7.59 35.89
CA ALA A 66 -1.77 7.53 36.12
C ALA A 66 -2.59 8.44 35.18
N GLU A 67 -2.06 9.63 34.84
CA GLU A 67 -2.71 10.56 33.92
C GLU A 67 -2.69 10.02 32.50
N ARG A 68 -1.59 9.36 32.11
CA ARG A 68 -1.49 8.68 30.82
C ARG A 68 -2.48 7.51 30.70
N LEU A 69 -2.67 6.76 31.79
CA LEU A 69 -3.68 5.68 31.83
C LEU A 69 -5.10 6.25 31.69
N ARG A 70 -5.40 7.35 32.39
CA ARG A 70 -6.71 8.02 32.28
C ARG A 70 -6.97 8.56 30.88
N LEU A 71 -5.94 9.09 30.21
CA LEU A 71 -6.05 9.59 28.84
C LEU A 71 -6.33 8.45 27.85
N TYR A 72 -5.63 7.31 28.00
CA TYR A 72 -5.87 6.10 27.20
C TYR A 72 -7.32 5.63 27.32
N TYR A 73 -7.84 5.52 28.55
CA TYR A 73 -9.24 5.15 28.78
C TYR A 73 -10.27 6.19 28.27
N TRP A 74 -9.87 7.44 28.10
CA TRP A 74 -10.75 8.51 27.63
C TRP A 74 -10.77 8.62 26.10
N TYR A 75 -9.60 8.62 25.46
CA TYR A 75 -9.47 8.80 24.00
C TYR A 75 -9.61 7.50 23.21
N GLY A 76 -9.36 6.34 23.84
CA GLY A 76 -9.65 5.03 23.25
C GLY A 76 -8.79 4.68 22.03
N GLU A 77 -7.48 4.95 22.09
CA GLU A 77 -6.53 4.26 21.20
C GLU A 77 -6.27 2.82 21.65
#